data_AF-A0A954G085-F1
#
_entry.id   AF-A0A954G085-F1
#
_cell.length_a   1.000
_cell.length_b   1.000
_cell.length_c   1.000
_cell.angle_alpha   90.00
_cell.angle_beta   90.00
_cell.angle_gamma   90.00
#
_symmetry.space_group_name_H-M   'P 1'
#
loop_
_entity.id
_entity.type
_entity.pdbx_description
1 polymer ?
#
loop_
_entity_poly.entity_id
_entity_poly.type
_entity_poly.pdbx_seq_one_letter_code
_entity_poly.pdbx_strand_id
1 'polypeptide(L)'
;GSREGHFRTLRNLVIVMFLGGLWHGANWTFVIWGLYHGSLLAIYFAIRSWKQVKVPALLGQMFTFLLVLIGWVIFRSTDLSMCGNLFASMAGLHGIYGPPEHGTVIRESLPLLATLLLVAFFVPNAWKWNFRPQWQMALVLSTLLVICVLRFSTESPFLYFQF
;
A
#
# COMPACT_ATOMS: atom_id res chain seq x y z
N GLY A 1 -23.45 -1.33 12.00
CA GLY A 1 -23.44 -2.45 11.03
C GLY A 1 -24.17 -2.03 9.78
N SER A 2 -23.90 -2.66 8.64
CA SER A 2 -24.50 -2.33 7.32
C SER A 2 -26.03 -2.43 7.27
N ARG A 3 -26.65 -2.97 8.33
CA ARG A 3 -28.10 -3.14 8.50
C ARG A 3 -28.80 -2.01 9.28
N GLU A 4 -28.04 -1.10 9.92
CA GLU A 4 -28.59 -0.13 10.89
C GLU A 4 -28.37 1.34 10.45
N GLY A 5 -28.26 1.57 9.14
CA GLY A 5 -28.22 2.91 8.55
C GLY A 5 -26.82 3.39 8.09
N HIS A 6 -26.85 4.36 7.19
CA HIS A 6 -25.67 4.87 6.48
C HIS A 6 -24.61 5.43 7.45
N PHE A 7 -25.02 6.30 8.38
CA PHE A 7 -24.12 6.91 9.36
C PHE A 7 -23.41 5.90 10.27
N ARG A 8 -24.13 4.87 10.75
CA ARG A 8 -23.54 3.82 11.59
C ARG A 8 -22.52 2.98 10.83
N THR A 9 -22.68 2.84 9.51
CA THR A 9 -21.71 2.15 8.67
C THR A 9 -20.44 2.98 8.54
N LEU A 10 -20.54 4.28 8.25
CA LEU A 10 -19.39 5.20 8.18
C LEU A 10 -18.60 5.22 9.48
N ARG A 11 -19.29 5.37 10.63
CA ARG A 11 -18.67 5.34 11.96
C ARG A 11 -17.93 4.02 12.20
N ASN A 12 -18.57 2.90 11.87
CA ASN A 12 -17.97 1.58 12.08
C ASN A 12 -16.73 1.36 11.20
N LEU A 13 -16.70 1.87 9.96
CA LEU A 13 -15.52 1.79 9.10
C LEU A 13 -14.33 2.51 9.75
N VAL A 14 -14.55 3.71 10.28
CA VAL A 14 -13.50 4.48 10.98
C VAL A 14 -13.05 3.76 12.24
N ILE A 15 -13.98 3.27 13.08
CA ILE A 15 -13.64 2.56 14.32
C ILE A 15 -12.82 1.30 14.03
N VAL A 16 -13.24 0.48 13.07
CA VAL A 16 -12.54 -0.77 12.76
C VAL A 16 -11.13 -0.49 12.25
N MET A 17 -10.94 0.51 11.39
CA MET A 17 -9.60 0.87 10.90
C MET A 17 -8.74 1.49 12.00
N PHE A 18 -9.32 2.30 12.90
CA PHE A 18 -8.63 2.84 14.06
C PHE A 18 -8.14 1.73 15.00
N LEU A 19 -9.01 0.77 15.33
CA LEU A 19 -8.65 -0.39 16.14
C LEU A 19 -7.60 -1.27 15.43
N GLY A 20 -7.71 -1.41 14.11
CA GLY A 20 -6.70 -2.08 13.30
C GLY A 20 -5.33 -1.40 13.37
N GLY A 21 -5.30 -0.06 13.32
CA GLY A 21 -4.08 0.72 13.56
C GLY A 21 -3.48 0.43 14.95
N LEU A 22 -4.30 0.54 16.00
CA LEU A 22 -3.85 0.27 17.37
C LEU A 22 -3.33 -1.17 17.57
N TRP A 23 -3.84 -2.14 16.81
CA TRP A 23 -3.35 -3.52 16.85
C TRP A 23 -1.90 -3.65 16.34
N HIS A 24 -1.47 -2.78 15.41
CA HIS A 24 -0.11 -2.79 14.89
C HIS A 24 0.91 -2.12 15.83
N GLY A 25 0.47 -1.25 16.75
CA GLY A 25 1.33 -0.65 17.77
C GLY A 25 0.73 0.59 18.43
N ALA A 26 1.34 1.03 19.54
CA ALA A 26 0.87 2.16 20.35
C ALA A 26 1.39 3.54 19.86
N ASN A 27 2.14 3.58 18.76
CA ASN A 27 2.68 4.82 18.21
C ASN A 27 1.57 5.67 17.54
N TRP A 28 1.71 6.99 17.60
CA TRP A 28 0.83 7.94 16.91
C TRP A 28 0.76 7.72 15.41
N THR A 29 1.83 7.22 14.78
CA THR A 29 1.82 6.86 13.35
C THR A 29 0.73 5.84 13.02
N PHE A 30 0.56 4.80 13.84
CA PHE A 30 -0.47 3.79 13.64
C PHE A 30 -1.89 4.29 13.90
N VAL A 31 -2.06 5.19 14.88
CA VAL A 31 -3.33 5.88 15.14
C VAL A 31 -3.75 6.72 13.93
N ILE A 32 -2.84 7.57 13.44
CA ILE A 32 -3.10 8.43 12.27
C ILE A 32 -3.36 7.57 11.04
N TRP A 33 -2.59 6.50 10.85
CA TRP A 33 -2.79 5.55 9.75
C TRP A 33 -4.19 4.93 9.76
N GLY A 34 -4.64 4.44 10.91
CA GLY A 34 -5.96 3.83 11.08
C GLY A 34 -7.09 4.84 10.82
N LEU A 35 -6.99 6.04 11.38
CA LEU A 35 -7.97 7.11 11.13
C LEU A 35 -7.96 7.59 9.68
N TYR A 36 -6.79 7.68 9.05
CA TYR A 36 -6.62 8.06 7.65
C TYR A 36 -7.36 7.07 6.73
N HIS A 37 -7.05 5.77 6.82
CA HIS A 37 -7.73 4.77 5.99
C HIS A 37 -9.21 4.62 6.34
N GLY A 38 -9.57 4.69 7.61
CA GLY A 38 -10.97 4.69 8.04
C GLY A 38 -11.77 5.83 7.41
N SER A 39 -11.19 7.03 7.39
CA SER A 39 -11.80 8.21 6.77
C SER A 39 -11.90 8.07 5.25
N LEU A 40 -10.86 7.55 4.58
CA LEU A 40 -10.91 7.29 3.14
C LEU A 40 -12.03 6.31 2.77
N LEU A 41 -12.18 5.22 3.53
CA LEU A 41 -13.27 4.25 3.31
C LEU A 41 -14.64 4.88 3.56
N ALA A 42 -14.78 5.68 4.63
CA ALA A 42 -16.02 6.38 4.93
C ALA A 42 -16.39 7.37 3.80
N ILE A 43 -15.45 8.17 3.32
CA ILE A 43 -15.65 9.11 2.21
C ILE A 43 -16.03 8.35 0.93
N TYR A 44 -15.30 7.29 0.59
CA TYR A 44 -15.59 6.48 -0.58
C TYR A 44 -17.01 5.88 -0.52
N PHE A 45 -17.38 5.32 0.63
CA PHE A 45 -18.70 4.75 0.85
C PHE A 45 -19.81 5.82 0.78
N ALA A 46 -19.59 6.99 1.38
CA ALA A 46 -20.51 8.11 1.33
C ALA A 46 -20.75 8.59 -0.12
N ILE A 47 -19.67 8.88 -0.87
CA ILE A 47 -19.75 9.31 -2.26
C ILE A 47 -20.51 8.28 -3.09
N ARG A 48 -20.14 6.99 -2.99
CA ARG A 48 -20.76 5.92 -3.78
C ARG A 48 -22.24 5.70 -3.44
N SER A 49 -22.64 5.97 -2.20
CA SER A 49 -24.04 5.87 -1.78
C SER A 49 -24.91 7.02 -2.27
N TRP A 50 -24.34 8.21 -2.46
CA TRP A 50 -25.07 9.41 -2.87
C TRP A 50 -25.10 9.58 -4.38
N LYS A 51 -23.98 9.32 -5.07
CA LYS A 51 -23.87 9.42 -6.53
C LYS A 51 -22.94 8.35 -7.08
N GLN A 52 -23.37 7.72 -8.18
CA GLN A 52 -22.50 6.87 -8.98
C GLN A 52 -21.58 7.76 -9.84
N VAL A 53 -20.53 8.31 -9.22
CA VAL A 53 -19.51 9.07 -9.93
C VAL A 53 -18.72 8.11 -10.82
N LYS A 54 -18.82 8.30 -12.14
CA LYS A 54 -18.01 7.54 -13.11
C LYS A 54 -16.66 8.24 -13.26
N VAL A 55 -15.63 7.64 -12.68
CA VAL A 55 -14.24 8.08 -12.85
C VAL A 55 -13.57 7.12 -13.85
N PRO A 56 -12.76 7.61 -14.81
CA PRO A 56 -11.96 6.74 -15.66
C PRO A 56 -11.13 5.77 -14.83
N ALA A 57 -11.06 4.50 -15.23
CA ALA A 57 -10.45 3.44 -14.41
C ALA A 57 -9.01 3.76 -14.00
N LEU A 58 -8.19 4.24 -14.94
CA LEU A 58 -6.80 4.62 -14.68
C LEU A 58 -6.70 5.77 -13.66
N LEU A 59 -7.55 6.78 -13.77
CA LEU A 59 -7.53 7.92 -12.85
C LEU A 59 -7.94 7.50 -11.44
N GLY A 60 -8.98 6.65 -11.32
CA GLY A 60 -9.38 6.07 -10.05
C GLY A 60 -8.26 5.23 -9.43
N GLN A 61 -7.58 4.42 -10.23
CA GLN A 61 -6.46 3.61 -9.79
C GLN A 61 -5.27 4.45 -9.33
N MET A 62 -4.87 5.46 -10.09
CA MET A 62 -3.80 6.39 -9.71
C MET A 62 -4.13 7.10 -8.40
N PHE A 63 -5.38 7.57 -8.24
CA PHE A 63 -5.81 8.24 -7.03
C PHE A 63 -5.77 7.31 -5.81
N THR A 64 -6.30 6.09 -5.93
CA THR A 64 -6.22 5.09 -4.86
C THR A 64 -4.77 4.72 -4.55
N PHE A 65 -3.93 4.53 -5.57
CA PHE A 65 -2.52 4.23 -5.40
C PHE A 65 -1.80 5.31 -4.60
N LEU A 66 -1.98 6.58 -4.95
CA LEU A 66 -1.37 7.71 -4.24
C LEU A 66 -1.84 7.80 -2.79
N LEU A 67 -3.15 7.66 -2.54
CA LEU A 67 -3.68 7.67 -1.18
C LEU A 67 -3.14 6.51 -0.32
N VAL A 68 -3.11 5.31 -0.89
CA VAL A 68 -2.55 4.14 -0.19
C VAL A 68 -1.06 4.32 0.07
N LEU A 69 -0.32 4.91 -0.88
CA LEU A 69 1.11 5.19 -0.73
C LEU A 69 1.38 6.20 0.39
N ILE A 70 0.56 7.25 0.52
CA ILE A 70 0.60 8.18 1.66
C ILE A 70 0.37 7.41 2.96
N GLY A 71 -0.62 6.51 3.00
CA GLY A 71 -0.86 5.62 4.12
C GLY A 71 0.37 4.78 4.48
N TRP A 72 1.04 4.18 3.49
CA TRP A 72 2.24 3.37 3.72
C TRP A 72 3.40 4.16 4.34
N VAL A 73 3.60 5.43 3.94
CA VAL A 73 4.61 6.30 4.55
C VAL A 73 4.33 6.49 6.05
N ILE A 74 3.07 6.79 6.39
CA ILE A 74 2.64 6.95 7.79
C ILE A 74 2.89 5.64 8.56
N PHE A 75 2.46 4.50 8.02
CA PHE A 75 2.60 3.19 8.67
C PHE A 75 4.05 2.78 8.91
N ARG A 76 4.94 3.05 7.94
CA ARG A 76 6.34 2.63 8.00
C ARG A 76 7.18 3.50 8.93
N SER A 77 6.75 4.73 9.18
CA SER A 77 7.53 5.71 9.94
C SER A 77 7.62 5.33 11.43
N THR A 78 8.81 5.47 12.01
CA THR A 78 9.07 5.23 13.44
C THR A 78 8.47 6.30 14.33
N ASP A 79 8.23 7.50 13.80
CA ASP A 79 7.70 8.64 14.51
C ASP A 79 7.17 9.69 13.51
N LEU A 80 6.52 10.73 14.02
CA LEU A 80 5.92 11.78 13.21
C LEU A 80 6.97 12.66 12.50
N SER A 81 8.17 12.81 13.07
CA SER A 81 9.26 13.57 12.45
C SER A 81 9.83 12.82 11.25
N MET A 82 10.06 11.50 11.37
CA MET A 82 10.46 10.65 10.23
C MET A 82 9.40 10.68 9.12
N CYS A 83 8.12 10.60 9.49
CA CYS A 83 7.00 10.69 8.53
C CYS A 83 7.05 12.00 7.72
N GLY A 84 7.20 13.14 8.41
CA GLY A 84 7.34 14.45 7.78
C GLY A 84 8.56 14.54 6.86
N ASN A 85 9.70 14.01 7.29
CA ASN A 85 10.93 13.98 6.49
C ASN A 85 10.77 13.13 5.23
N LEU A 86 10.08 11.98 5.30
CA LEU A 86 9.79 11.15 4.13
C LEU A 86 8.89 11.88 3.13
N PHE A 87 7.84 12.55 3.59
CA PHE A 87 7.00 13.35 2.69
C PHE A 87 7.75 14.51 2.06
N ALA A 88 8.61 15.20 2.82
CA ALA A 88 9.48 16.25 2.30
C ALA A 88 10.45 15.72 1.22
N SER A 89 11.07 14.55 1.46
CA SER A 89 11.91 13.88 0.48
C SER A 89 11.14 13.50 -0.78
N MET A 90 9.92 12.97 -0.65
CA MET A 90 9.07 12.64 -1.80
C MET A 90 8.64 13.85 -2.61
N ALA A 91 8.49 15.01 -1.96
CA ALA A 91 8.25 16.29 -2.62
C ALA A 91 9.52 16.92 -3.23
N GLY A 92 10.69 16.28 -3.06
CA GLY A 92 11.98 16.75 -3.56
C GLY A 92 12.65 17.83 -2.70
N LEU A 93 12.12 18.13 -1.50
CA LEU A 93 12.67 19.17 -0.62
C LEU A 93 14.03 18.80 -0.01
N HIS A 94 14.39 17.52 -0.03
CA HIS A 94 15.71 17.02 0.36
C HIS A 94 16.62 16.67 -0.84
N GLY A 95 16.25 17.15 -2.04
CA GLY A 95 16.95 16.87 -3.30
C GLY A 95 16.41 15.64 -4.04
N ILE A 96 16.62 15.62 -5.35
CA ILE A 96 16.05 14.59 -6.26
C ILE A 96 17.04 13.43 -6.49
N TYR A 97 18.35 13.69 -6.35
CA TYR A 97 19.40 12.72 -6.69
C TYR A 97 19.93 11.93 -5.49
N GLY A 98 19.44 12.22 -4.28
CA GLY A 98 19.91 11.61 -3.03
C GLY A 98 21.41 11.83 -2.77
N PRO A 99 21.94 11.28 -1.67
CA PRO A 99 23.37 11.21 -1.44
C PRO A 99 24.07 10.40 -2.55
N PRO A 100 25.26 10.83 -3.05
CA PRO A 100 25.98 10.13 -4.13
C PRO A 100 26.27 8.64 -3.84
N GLU A 101 26.48 8.34 -2.56
CA GLU A 101 26.66 7.00 -1.99
C GLU A 101 25.49 6.03 -2.24
N HIS A 102 24.27 6.54 -2.45
CA HIS A 102 23.08 5.72 -2.73
C HIS A 102 22.72 5.68 -4.23
N GLY A 103 23.46 6.40 -5.08
CA GLY A 103 23.13 6.54 -6.51
C GLY A 103 23.14 5.23 -7.29
N THR A 104 23.99 4.28 -6.91
CA THR A 104 24.05 2.94 -7.52
C THR A 104 22.79 2.12 -7.23
N VAL A 105 22.34 2.10 -5.97
CA VAL A 105 21.12 1.42 -5.54
C VAL A 105 19.87 1.99 -6.21
N ILE A 106 19.80 3.32 -6.34
CA ILE A 106 18.69 3.98 -7.05
C ILE A 106 18.68 3.57 -8.52
N ARG A 107 19.83 3.59 -9.19
CA ARG A 107 19.94 3.23 -10.61
C ARG A 107 19.57 1.76 -10.88
N GLU A 108 19.96 0.86 -9.99
CA GLU A 108 19.65 -0.57 -10.12
C GLU A 108 18.19 -0.90 -9.79
N SER A 109 17.55 -0.14 -8.90
CA SER A 109 16.15 -0.35 -8.52
C SER A 109 15.14 0.32 -9.45
N LEU A 110 15.52 1.36 -10.19
CA LEU A 110 14.64 2.09 -11.12
C LEU A 110 13.98 1.20 -12.20
N PRO A 111 14.70 0.31 -12.91
CA PRO A 111 14.09 -0.58 -13.90
C PRO A 111 13.07 -1.53 -13.28
N LEU A 112 13.37 -2.06 -12.08
CA LEU A 112 12.45 -2.92 -11.34
C LEU A 112 11.20 -2.15 -10.93
N LEU A 113 11.36 -0.96 -10.36
CA LEU A 113 10.25 -0.09 -9.98
C LEU A 113 9.36 0.25 -11.17
N ALA A 114 9.95 0.63 -12.30
CA ALA A 114 9.20 0.90 -13.53
C ALA A 114 8.40 -0.34 -13.99
N THR A 115 9.02 -1.51 -13.95
CA THR A 115 8.36 -2.78 -14.29
C THR A 115 7.19 -3.08 -13.35
N LEU A 116 7.37 -2.90 -12.03
CA LEU A 116 6.32 -3.13 -11.04
C LEU A 116 5.15 -2.15 -11.20
N LEU A 117 5.43 -0.88 -11.52
CA LEU A 117 4.38 0.11 -11.80
C LEU A 117 3.61 -0.26 -13.07
N LEU A 118 4.30 -0.67 -14.14
CA LEU A 118 3.65 -1.14 -15.36
C LEU A 118 2.74 -2.35 -15.08
N VAL A 119 3.23 -3.32 -14.30
CA VAL A 119 2.43 -4.47 -13.86
C VAL A 119 1.23 -3.99 -13.06
N ALA A 120 1.42 -3.14 -12.06
CA ALA A 120 0.34 -2.66 -11.20
C ALA A 120 -0.76 -1.94 -11.98
N PHE A 121 -0.42 -1.08 -12.95
CA PHE A 121 -1.39 -0.26 -13.68
C PHE A 121 -2.03 -0.94 -14.89
N PHE A 122 -1.35 -1.90 -15.52
CA PHE A 122 -1.83 -2.47 -16.80
C PHE A 122 -2.15 -3.96 -16.76
N VAL A 123 -1.63 -4.72 -15.80
CA VAL A 123 -1.96 -6.15 -15.67
C VAL A 123 -3.32 -6.30 -14.99
N PRO A 124 -4.20 -7.20 -15.49
CA PRO A 124 -5.48 -7.45 -14.83
C PRO A 124 -5.30 -7.91 -13.39
N ASN A 125 -6.04 -7.30 -12.46
CA ASN A 125 -6.11 -7.76 -11.07
C ASN A 125 -6.52 -9.24 -11.00
N ALA A 126 -6.02 -9.95 -9.99
CA ALA A 126 -6.25 -11.40 -9.79
C ALA A 126 -7.74 -11.80 -9.85
N TRP A 127 -8.65 -10.92 -9.43
CA TRP A 127 -10.10 -11.14 -9.47
C TRP A 127 -10.70 -11.24 -10.88
N LYS A 128 -10.01 -10.71 -11.90
CA LYS A 128 -10.40 -10.83 -13.32
C LYS A 128 -9.69 -12.00 -14.00
N TRP A 129 -8.74 -12.64 -13.32
CA TRP A 129 -7.95 -13.72 -13.87
C TRP A 129 -8.74 -15.03 -13.79
N ASN A 130 -9.12 -15.57 -14.95
CA ASN A 130 -9.72 -16.89 -15.03
C ASN A 130 -8.63 -17.95 -14.89
N PHE A 131 -8.30 -18.30 -13.65
CA PHE A 131 -7.29 -19.30 -13.35
C PHE A 131 -7.74 -20.68 -13.83
N ARG A 132 -6.96 -21.29 -14.72
CA ARG A 132 -7.15 -22.68 -15.16
C ARG A 132 -5.86 -23.44 -14.86
N PRO A 133 -5.85 -24.37 -13.90
CA PRO A 133 -4.64 -25.09 -13.53
C PRO A 133 -4.16 -25.94 -14.71
N GLN A 134 -2.96 -25.65 -15.20
CA GLN A 134 -2.26 -26.42 -16.23
C GLN A 134 -0.91 -26.88 -15.68
N TRP A 135 -0.41 -28.02 -16.16
CA TRP A 135 0.87 -28.57 -15.70
C TRP A 135 2.05 -27.62 -15.96
N GLN A 136 1.99 -26.83 -17.04
CA GLN A 136 2.98 -25.80 -17.36
C GLN A 136 3.04 -24.72 -16.27
N MET A 137 1.89 -24.29 -15.78
CA MET A 137 1.82 -23.35 -14.66
C MET A 137 2.36 -23.97 -13.38
N ALA A 138 2.10 -25.25 -13.13
CA ALA A 138 2.67 -25.96 -11.99
C ALA A 138 4.21 -25.96 -12.05
N LEU A 139 4.78 -26.17 -13.24
CA LEU A 139 6.23 -26.11 -13.46
C LEU A 139 6.78 -24.70 -13.21
N VAL A 140 6.12 -23.66 -13.76
CA VAL A 140 6.52 -22.25 -13.56
C VAL A 140 6.44 -21.86 -12.09
N LEU A 141 5.32 -22.14 -11.41
CA LEU A 141 5.12 -21.81 -10.00
C LEU A 141 6.07 -22.59 -9.10
N SER A 142 6.35 -23.85 -9.39
CA SER A 142 7.32 -24.65 -8.64
C SER A 142 8.74 -24.10 -8.82
N THR A 143 9.11 -23.71 -10.04
CA THR A 143 10.40 -23.09 -10.31
C THR A 143 10.54 -21.76 -9.58
N LEU A 144 9.52 -20.90 -9.64
CA LEU A 144 9.48 -19.64 -8.90
C LEU A 144 9.58 -19.87 -7.39
N LEU A 145 8.87 -20.85 -6.85
CA LEU A 145 8.94 -21.22 -5.44
C LEU A 145 10.36 -21.65 -5.04
N VAL A 146 11.00 -22.52 -5.83
CA VAL A 146 12.38 -22.96 -5.60
C VAL A 146 13.32 -21.77 -5.61
N ILE A 147 13.19 -20.87 -6.59
CA ILE A 147 13.99 -19.63 -6.64
C ILE A 147 13.78 -18.79 -5.38
N CYS A 148 12.53 -18.59 -4.95
CA CYS A 148 12.22 -17.83 -3.72
C CYS A 148 12.87 -18.47 -2.49
N VAL A 149 12.78 -19.79 -2.33
CA VAL A 149 13.38 -20.53 -1.21
C VAL A 149 14.90 -20.42 -1.22
N LEU A 150 15.54 -20.59 -2.38
CA LEU A 150 17.00 -20.49 -2.50
C LEU A 150 17.52 -19.07 -2.26
N ARG A 151 16.67 -18.05 -2.47
CA ARG A 151 17.00 -16.63 -2.25
C ARG A 151 16.57 -16.13 -0.87
N PHE A 152 15.92 -16.95 -0.04
CA PHE A 152 15.46 -16.61 1.30
C PHE A 152 16.59 -16.52 2.35
N SER A 153 17.86 -16.52 1.93
CA SER A 153 19.03 -16.64 2.82
C SER A 153 19.35 -15.39 3.65
N THR A 154 18.51 -14.37 3.64
CA THR A 154 18.70 -13.14 4.43
C THR A 154 17.61 -13.04 5.49
N GLU A 155 18.00 -13.23 6.75
CA GLU A 155 17.17 -12.91 7.91
C GLU A 155 16.75 -11.44 7.85
N SER A 156 15.52 -11.17 7.43
CA SER A 156 14.93 -9.84 7.57
C SER A 156 14.28 -9.77 8.94
N PRO A 157 14.68 -8.85 9.84
CA PRO A 157 14.00 -8.71 11.11
C PRO A 157 12.53 -8.43 10.83
N PHE A 158 11.64 -9.14 11.53
CA PHE A 158 10.20 -8.93 11.40
C PHE A 158 9.89 -7.46 11.72
N LEU A 159 9.18 -6.78 10.81
CA LEU A 159 8.84 -5.34 10.90
C LEU A 159 8.20 -4.94 12.24
N TYR A 160 7.59 -5.89 12.98
CA TYR A 160 6.95 -5.68 14.27
C TYR A 160 7.90 -5.69 15.49
N PHE A 161 9.19 -5.92 15.32
CA PHE A 161 10.17 -5.90 16.42
C PHE A 161 11.24 -4.82 16.26
N GLN A 162 11.04 -3.87 15.33
CA GLN A 162 11.96 -2.75 15.09
C GLN A 162 11.50 -1.45 15.78
N PHE A 163 10.81 -1.55 16.92
CA PHE A 163 10.37 -0.41 17.72
C PHE A 163 11.21 -0.28 18.99
#